data_AF-A0A556CWJ4-F1
#
_entry.id   AF-A0A556CWJ4-F1
#
_cell.length_a   1.000
_cell.length_b   1.000
_cell.length_c   1.000
_cell.angle_alpha   90.00
_cell.angle_beta   90.00
_cell.angle_gamma   90.00
#
_symmetry.space_group_name_H-M   'P 1'
#
loop_
_entity.id
_entity.type
_entity.pdbx_description
1 polymer ?
#
loop_
_entity_poly.entity_id
_entity_poly.type
_entity_poly.pdbx_seq_one_letter_code
_entity_poly.pdbx_strand_id
1 'polypeptide(L)' 'MSYVVINAFRDKEDNDLLYQIGEKYPKSDYKPPKKRLNELSKEHQTHKCVFIQEEKEKEE' A
#
# COMPACT_ATOMS: atom_id res chain seq x y z
N MET A 1 -9.82 7.97 -1.31
CA MET A 1 -8.68 7.52 -0.48
C MET A 1 -7.72 6.81 -1.40
N SER A 2 -6.69 7.52 -1.82
CA SER A 2 -5.60 6.98 -2.62
C SER A 2 -4.44 6.67 -1.68
N TYR A 3 -3.73 5.58 -1.92
CA TYR A 3 -2.53 5.26 -1.16
C TYR A 3 -1.33 5.32 -2.09
N VAL A 4 -0.21 5.83 -1.60
CA VAL A 4 1.08 5.79 -2.30
C VAL A 4 1.95 4.75 -1.63
N VAL A 5 2.56 3.91 -2.44
CA VAL A 5 3.54 2.94 -2.00
C VAL A 5 4.79 3.71 -1.58
N ILE A 6 5.16 3.63 -0.31
CA ILE A 6 6.37 4.28 0.22
C ILE A 6 7.52 3.29 0.41
N ASN A 7 7.22 1.99 0.42
CA ASN A 7 8.21 0.93 0.45
C ASN A 7 7.81 -0.17 -0.52
N ALA A 8 8.74 -0.65 -1.34
CA ALA A 8 8.41 -1.65 -2.36
C ALA A 8 8.00 -2.97 -1.71
N PHE A 9 6.90 -3.56 -2.19
CA PHE A 9 6.40 -4.84 -1.70
C PHE A 9 5.75 -5.65 -2.81
N ARG A 10 5.70 -6.96 -2.60
CA ARG A 10 5.04 -7.90 -3.48
C ARG A 10 3.75 -8.35 -2.83
N ASP A 11 2.62 -7.99 -3.42
CA ASP A 11 1.32 -8.37 -2.89
C ASP A 11 0.88 -9.71 -3.48
N LYS A 12 1.08 -10.78 -2.72
CA LYS A 12 0.65 -12.13 -3.10
C LYS A 12 -0.88 -12.27 -3.24
N GLU A 13 -1.64 -11.40 -2.59
CA GLU A 13 -3.12 -11.42 -2.64
C GLU A 13 -3.66 -10.65 -3.86
N ASP A 14 -2.83 -9.83 -4.49
CA ASP A 14 -3.14 -9.08 -5.71
C ASP A 14 -2.36 -9.64 -6.90
N ASN A 15 -2.59 -10.92 -7.25
CA ASN A 15 -1.92 -11.60 -8.37
C ASN A 15 -0.38 -11.55 -8.31
N ASP A 16 0.17 -11.52 -7.09
CA ASP A 16 1.61 -11.50 -6.88
C ASP A 16 2.29 -10.26 -7.51
N LEU A 17 1.53 -9.16 -7.56
CA LEU A 17 1.92 -7.91 -8.19
C LEU A 17 2.98 -7.17 -7.36
N LEU A 18 4.00 -6.69 -8.06
CA LEU A 18 5.06 -5.88 -7.47
C LEU A 18 4.66 -4.42 -7.48
N TYR A 19 4.58 -3.84 -6.29
CA TYR A 19 4.36 -2.42 -6.06
C TYR A 19 5.69 -1.73 -5.78
N GLN A 20 6.05 -0.76 -6.60
CA GLN A 20 7.26 0.03 -6.43
C GLN A 20 6.98 1.32 -5.65
N ILE A 21 8.02 1.87 -5.03
CA ILE A 21 7.95 3.13 -4.29
C ILE A 21 7.50 4.26 -5.24
N GLY A 22 6.53 5.06 -4.81
CA GLY A 22 5.91 6.14 -5.59
C GLY A 22 4.71 5.69 -6.43
N GLU A 23 4.41 4.38 -6.50
CA GLU A 23 3.22 3.92 -7.21
C GLU A 23 1.94 4.11 -6.40
N LYS A 24 0.81 4.19 -7.10
CA LYS A 24 -0.51 4.24 -6.47
C LYS A 24 -0.99 2.82 -6.13
N TYR A 25 -1.52 2.68 -4.93
CA TYR A 25 -2.14 1.48 -4.41
C TYR A 25 -3.62 1.73 -4.10
N PRO A 26 -4.52 0.82 -4.50
CA PRO A 26 -4.33 -0.33 -5.38
C PRO A 26 -4.11 0.08 -6.86
N LYS A 27 -3.41 -0.74 -7.66
CA LYS A 27 -3.04 -0.42 -9.06
C LYS A 27 -4.19 -0.50 -10.06
N SER A 28 -5.29 -1.16 -9.68
CA SER A 28 -6.40 -1.53 -10.56
C SER A 28 -7.72 -1.50 -9.77
N ASP A 29 -8.80 -2.06 -10.32
CA ASP A 29 -10.08 -2.31 -9.64
C ASP A 29 -9.98 -3.30 -8.46
N TYR A 30 -8.76 -3.69 -8.07
CA TYR A 30 -8.50 -4.49 -6.89
C TYR A 30 -8.94 -3.71 -5.65
N LYS A 31 -9.82 -4.32 -4.86
CA LYS A 31 -10.21 -3.81 -3.53
C LYS A 31 -9.46 -4.60 -2.47
N PRO A 32 -8.39 -4.06 -1.88
CA PRO A 32 -7.73 -4.71 -0.78
C PRO A 32 -8.70 -4.88 0.39
N PRO A 33 -8.69 -6.02 1.09
CA PRO A 33 -9.45 -6.14 2.31
C PRO A 33 -8.91 -5.14 3.35
N LYS A 34 -9.79 -4.59 4.20
CA LYS A 34 -9.40 -3.62 5.24
C LYS A 34 -8.24 -4.11 6.11
N LYS A 35 -8.14 -5.42 6.35
CA LYS A 35 -7.02 -6.03 7.08
C LYS A 35 -5.69 -5.79 6.35
N ARG A 36 -5.62 -6.09 5.06
CA ARG A 36 -4.44 -5.90 4.22
C ARG A 36 -4.02 -4.44 4.15
N LEU A 37 -4.99 -3.56 3.94
CA LEU A 37 -4.78 -2.11 3.96
C LEU A 37 -4.18 -1.63 5.28
N ASN A 38 -4.68 -2.13 6.40
CA ASN A 38 -4.17 -1.82 7.73
C ASN A 38 -2.76 -2.40 7.97
N GLU A 39 -2.45 -3.59 7.45
CA GLU A 39 -1.11 -4.18 7.53
C GLU A 39 -0.08 -3.42 6.68
N LEU A 40 -0.48 -2.96 5.50
CA LEU A 40 0.38 -2.19 4.61
C LEU A 40 0.54 -0.74 5.08
N SER A 41 -0.51 -0.15 5.66
CA SER A 41 -0.52 1.23 6.16
C SER A 41 0.01 1.37 7.58
N LYS A 42 0.24 0.27 8.30
CA LYS A 42 0.89 0.26 9.61
C LYS A 42 2.28 -0.31 9.51
N GLU A 43 3.05 -0.07 10.56
CA GLU A 43 4.36 -0.66 10.71
C GLU A 43 4.22 -2.18 10.84
N HIS A 44 4.77 -2.91 9.88
CA HIS A 44 4.77 -4.36 9.91
C HIS A 44 5.72 -4.86 10.99
N GLN A 45 5.27 -5.67 11.94
CA GLN A 45 6.08 -6.10 13.10
C GLN A 45 7.42 -6.74 12.71
N THR A 46 7.44 -7.53 11.62
CA THR A 46 8.64 -8.19 11.10
C THR A 46 9.58 -7.25 10.32
N HIS A 47 9.03 -6.35 9.51
CA HIS A 47 9.81 -5.50 8.61
C HIS A 47 10.09 -4.10 9.21
N LYS A 48 9.43 -3.77 10.32
CA LYS A 48 9.45 -2.46 11.01
C LYS A 48 9.34 -1.28 10.03
N CYS A 49 8.52 -1.45 9.00
CA CYS A 49 8.34 -0.49 7.93
C CYS A 49 6.87 -0.46 7.52
N VAL A 50 6.44 0.70 7.05
CA VAL A 50 5.14 0.93 6.42
C VAL A 50 5.30 0.78 4.91
N PHE A 51 4.36 0.10 4.25
CA PHE A 51 4.43 -0.18 2.81
C PHE A 51 3.67 0.83 1.97
N ILE A 52 2.50 1.26 2.44
CA ILE A 52 1.67 2.26 1.79
C ILE A 52 1.36 3.39 2.76
N GLN A 53 1.27 4.61 2.25
CA GLN A 53 0.88 5.78 3.00
C GLN A 53 -0.40 6.34 2.38
N GLU A 54 -1.34 6.73 3.23
CA GLU A 54 -2.55 7.41 2.76
C GLU A 54 -2.16 8.76 2.16
N GLU A 55 -2.40 8.93 0.87
CA GLU A 55 -2.18 10.16 0.13
C GLU A 55 -3.29 11.13 0.58
N LYS A 56 -3.07 11.80 1.72
CA LYS A 56 -3.84 12.99 2.05
C LYS A 56 -3.49 14.01 0.99
N GLU A 57 -4.38 14.20 0.02
CA GLU A 57 -4.36 15.37 -0.84
C GLU A 57 -4.16 16.58 0.06
N LYS A 58 -2.94 17.14 0.02
CA LYS A 58 -2.74 18.51 0.46
C LYS A 58 -3.46 19.33 -0.61
N GLU A 59 -4.70 19.65 -0.30
CA GLU A 59 -5.41 20.78 -0.90
C GLU A 59 -4.57 22.03 -0.56
N GLU A 60 -3.87 22.57 -1.54
CA GLU A 60 -3.25 23.90 -1.51
C GLU A 60 -3.83 24.73 -2.66
#